data_AF-A0A935CPI1-F1
#
_entry.id   AF-A0A935CPI1-F1
#
_cell.length_a   1.000
_cell.length_b   1.000
_cell.length_c   1.000
_cell.angle_alpha   90.00
_cell.angle_beta   90.00
_cell.angle_gamma   90.00
#
_symmetry.space_group_name_H-M   'P 1'
#
loop_
_entity.id
_entity.type
_entity.pdbx_description
1 polymer ?
#
loop_
_entity_poly.entity_id
_entity_poly.type
_entity_poly.pdbx_seq_one_letter_code
_entity_poly.pdbx_strand_id
1 'polypeptide(L)'
;MTTVPDGQASWMVASLRATGKPYHEDGFRDWFDFNARSPKLAYFRQFYAQIRARLQASQVAPPANAAAVRLIAQAHLALATHQFEFGCIGIGEPGDRQWEMARAALVCLRAAELAATALLPSPAQEQTLAAAPAPAADSPFAWRDARRQQLALAADAAPALESRLWCEDVNADGAEEICLAGGRVFTVLTALGGRLLYAFDLQEGVSWVGNENAMSPARFSHDGAYPVVTRTWLRRWLPTTVDANVSDFAAQAANPRALWDRFLPNDWWAGEPETLPAYFAPLLAAAEPAEWQPLAGQTRALADYLWVDDQLVLQPSQNVAWEVQMSDRSVTFSQALGLPLLPPALALSKQISLYQDGLEVVYRLHNAGAAPTSVRLVIENELCPASVDLLDAGRAAVTYWQAGGFPQTDADAATRGVLNRAANYLVVFQAQPAPDDVSGADGLFALTLAPQFSWSLAPGEHAVLGLRWRALRIGA
;
A
#
# COMPACT_ATOMS: atom_id res chain seq x y z
N MET A 1 20.64 -18.18 -38.81
CA MET A 1 20.04 -17.04 -38.08
C MET A 1 18.64 -16.81 -38.64
N THR A 2 17.60 -17.08 -37.87
CA THR A 2 16.23 -16.74 -38.25
C THR A 2 16.06 -15.23 -38.11
N THR A 3 15.70 -14.58 -39.20
CA THR A 3 15.46 -13.14 -39.31
C THR A 3 14.44 -12.69 -38.26
N VAL A 4 14.75 -11.60 -37.55
CA VAL A 4 13.79 -10.93 -36.66
C VAL A 4 12.78 -10.21 -37.57
N PRO A 5 11.47 -10.45 -37.44
CA PRO A 5 10.47 -9.73 -38.21
C PRO A 5 10.62 -8.22 -38.02
N ASP A 6 10.41 -7.45 -39.09
CA ASP A 6 10.42 -5.99 -39.02
C ASP A 6 9.36 -5.50 -38.02
N GLY A 7 9.70 -4.52 -37.18
CA GLY A 7 8.86 -4.04 -36.07
C GLY A 7 8.86 -4.91 -34.80
N GLN A 8 9.65 -6.00 -34.72
CA GLN A 8 9.79 -6.82 -33.51
C GLN A 8 11.17 -6.65 -32.85
N ALA A 9 11.22 -6.52 -31.53
CA ALA A 9 12.49 -6.50 -30.80
C ALA A 9 13.11 -7.91 -30.70
N SER A 10 14.44 -8.01 -30.79
CA SER A 10 15.17 -9.30 -30.74
C SER A 10 14.90 -10.09 -29.46
N TRP A 11 14.71 -9.40 -28.32
CA TRP A 11 14.43 -10.06 -27.05
C TRP A 11 13.03 -10.70 -27.02
N MET A 12 12.03 -10.15 -27.71
CA MET A 12 10.70 -10.77 -27.82
C MET A 12 10.76 -12.07 -28.62
N VAL A 13 11.60 -12.10 -29.66
CA VAL A 13 11.89 -13.32 -30.42
C VAL A 13 12.60 -14.35 -29.55
N ALA A 14 13.49 -13.92 -28.65
CA ALA A 14 14.16 -14.81 -27.71
C ALA A 14 13.18 -15.43 -26.72
N SER A 15 12.25 -14.63 -26.15
CA SER A 15 11.18 -15.13 -25.27
C SER A 15 10.32 -16.20 -25.94
N LEU A 16 9.98 -16.03 -27.23
CA LEU A 16 9.25 -17.03 -28.04
C LEU A 16 10.01 -18.32 -28.31
N ARG A 17 11.33 -18.34 -28.15
CA ARG A 17 12.17 -19.51 -28.49
C ARG A 17 12.72 -20.22 -27.27
N ALA A 18 12.69 -19.55 -26.12
CA ALA A 18 13.30 -20.02 -24.90
C ALA A 18 12.39 -20.99 -24.14
N THR A 19 12.03 -22.12 -24.79
CA THR A 19 11.22 -23.17 -24.20
C THR A 19 11.75 -23.57 -22.80
N GLY A 20 10.85 -23.62 -21.81
CA GLY A 20 11.20 -23.89 -20.41
C GLY A 20 11.79 -22.70 -19.63
N LYS A 21 11.86 -21.49 -20.20
CA LYS A 21 12.15 -20.26 -19.43
C LYS A 21 10.88 -19.64 -18.86
N PRO A 22 10.96 -18.87 -17.76
CA PRO A 22 9.79 -18.25 -17.12
C PRO A 22 9.01 -17.27 -18.01
N TYR A 23 9.62 -16.77 -19.08
CA TYR A 23 9.05 -15.75 -19.97
C TYR A 23 8.63 -16.32 -21.33
N HIS A 24 8.54 -17.65 -21.44
CA HIS A 24 8.18 -18.30 -22.68
C HIS A 24 6.68 -18.54 -22.75
N GLU A 25 6.08 -18.17 -23.88
CA GLU A 25 4.69 -18.53 -24.20
C GLU A 25 4.67 -19.37 -25.47
N ASP A 26 4.30 -20.63 -25.32
CA ASP A 26 4.18 -21.61 -26.40
C ASP A 26 3.05 -21.24 -27.38
N GLY A 27 3.16 -21.69 -28.63
CA GLY A 27 2.05 -21.68 -29.60
C GLY A 27 1.91 -20.45 -30.50
N PHE A 28 2.86 -19.50 -30.43
CA PHE A 28 2.89 -18.31 -31.28
C PHE A 28 4.12 -18.30 -32.21
N ARG A 29 3.92 -17.88 -33.46
CA ARG A 29 4.98 -17.82 -34.48
C ARG A 29 5.95 -16.66 -34.27
N ASP A 30 5.41 -15.50 -33.93
CA ASP A 30 6.09 -14.22 -33.79
C ASP A 30 5.28 -13.30 -32.85
N TRP A 31 5.77 -12.09 -32.60
CA TRP A 31 5.07 -11.14 -31.72
C TRP A 31 3.72 -10.71 -32.30
N PHE A 32 3.60 -10.54 -33.63
CA PHE A 32 2.34 -10.11 -34.25
C PHE A 32 1.26 -11.17 -34.08
N ASP A 33 1.66 -12.44 -34.20
CA ASP A 33 0.81 -13.59 -33.97
C ASP A 33 0.35 -13.69 -32.49
N PHE A 34 1.27 -13.47 -31.54
CA PHE A 34 0.94 -13.31 -30.12
C PHE A 34 -0.03 -12.14 -29.89
N ASN A 35 0.30 -10.96 -30.41
CA ASN A 35 -0.49 -9.73 -30.30
C ASN A 35 -1.92 -9.90 -30.85
N ALA A 36 -2.09 -10.69 -31.91
CA ALA A 36 -3.38 -10.93 -32.55
C ALA A 36 -4.20 -12.03 -31.86
N ARG A 37 -3.57 -13.14 -31.44
CA ARG A 37 -4.27 -14.36 -31.01
C ARG A 37 -4.21 -14.66 -29.52
N SER A 38 -3.38 -13.95 -28.75
CA SER A 38 -3.20 -14.23 -27.32
C SER A 38 -4.48 -13.99 -26.51
N PRO A 39 -5.05 -15.02 -25.88
CA PRO A 39 -6.21 -14.86 -24.98
C PRO A 39 -5.89 -13.94 -23.80
N LYS A 40 -4.63 -13.99 -23.33
CA LYS A 40 -4.08 -13.11 -22.29
C LYS A 40 -4.14 -11.65 -22.70
N LEU A 41 -3.67 -11.29 -23.90
CA LEU A 41 -3.77 -9.91 -24.38
C LEU A 41 -5.22 -9.50 -24.65
N ALA A 42 -6.08 -10.41 -25.12
CA ALA A 42 -7.50 -10.14 -25.27
C ALA A 42 -8.15 -9.78 -23.92
N TYR A 43 -7.84 -10.54 -22.86
CA TYR A 43 -8.28 -10.26 -21.50
C TYR A 43 -7.83 -8.87 -21.02
N PHE A 44 -6.52 -8.58 -21.05
CA PHE A 44 -6.00 -7.31 -20.55
C PHE A 44 -6.45 -6.10 -21.39
N ARG A 45 -6.67 -6.25 -22.70
CA ARG A 45 -7.30 -5.20 -23.52
C ARG A 45 -8.71 -4.88 -23.04
N GLN A 46 -9.53 -5.91 -22.78
CA GLN A 46 -10.89 -5.72 -22.29
C GLN A 46 -10.87 -5.08 -20.89
N PHE A 47 -10.02 -5.58 -20.01
CA PHE A 47 -9.83 -5.06 -18.65
C PHE A 47 -9.39 -3.58 -18.67
N TYR A 48 -8.36 -3.20 -19.42
CA TYR A 48 -7.94 -1.81 -19.55
C TYR A 48 -8.97 -0.92 -20.26
N ALA A 49 -9.75 -1.46 -21.19
CA ALA A 49 -10.84 -0.71 -21.81
C ALA A 49 -11.94 -0.36 -20.80
N GLN A 50 -12.26 -1.26 -19.87
CA GLN A 50 -13.24 -1.01 -18.81
C GLN A 50 -12.77 0.11 -17.86
N ILE A 51 -11.51 0.05 -17.40
CA ILE A 51 -10.94 1.13 -16.55
C ILE A 51 -10.96 2.46 -17.29
N ARG A 52 -10.51 2.47 -18.57
CA ARG A 52 -10.46 3.68 -19.39
C ARG A 52 -11.84 4.29 -19.58
N ALA A 53 -12.88 3.47 -19.82
CA ALA A 53 -14.24 3.97 -19.97
C ALA A 53 -14.73 4.69 -18.71
N ARG A 54 -14.42 4.16 -17.51
CA ARG A 54 -14.75 4.82 -16.23
C ARG A 54 -13.99 6.13 -16.04
N LEU A 55 -12.69 6.16 -16.36
CA LEU A 55 -11.90 7.40 -16.31
C LEU A 55 -12.37 8.46 -17.31
N GLN A 56 -12.75 8.06 -18.52
CA GLN A 56 -13.30 9.00 -19.49
C GLN A 56 -14.64 9.58 -19.03
N ALA A 57 -15.48 8.76 -18.41
CA ALA A 57 -16.75 9.23 -17.86
C ALA A 57 -16.57 10.31 -16.77
N SER A 58 -15.55 10.19 -15.91
CA SER A 58 -15.26 11.21 -14.89
C SER A 58 -14.68 12.51 -15.44
N GLN A 59 -14.13 12.50 -16.66
CA GLN A 59 -13.63 13.69 -17.35
C GLN A 59 -14.71 14.48 -18.09
N VAL A 60 -15.81 13.85 -18.50
CA VAL A 60 -16.90 14.51 -19.24
C VAL A 60 -17.62 15.55 -18.36
N ALA A 61 -17.65 15.32 -17.05
CA ALA A 61 -18.14 16.26 -16.04
C ALA A 61 -17.08 16.43 -14.95
N PRO A 62 -16.01 17.19 -15.22
CA PRO A 62 -14.89 17.28 -14.29
C PRO A 62 -15.37 17.91 -12.97
N PRO A 63 -14.96 17.37 -11.82
CA PRO A 63 -15.37 17.92 -10.54
C PRO A 63 -14.75 19.31 -10.34
N ALA A 64 -15.52 20.22 -9.76
CA ALA A 64 -15.01 21.54 -9.35
C ALA A 64 -14.06 21.45 -8.13
N ASN A 65 -14.10 20.32 -7.41
CA ASN A 65 -13.30 20.07 -6.23
C ASN A 65 -11.85 19.68 -6.62
N ALA A 66 -10.88 20.46 -6.15
CA ALA A 66 -9.46 20.25 -6.45
C ALA A 66 -8.91 18.90 -5.96
N ALA A 67 -9.37 18.40 -4.81
CA ALA A 67 -8.99 17.08 -4.30
C ALA A 67 -9.51 15.96 -5.21
N ALA A 68 -10.74 16.08 -5.70
CA ALA A 68 -11.29 15.12 -6.65
C ALA A 68 -10.51 15.13 -7.98
N VAL A 69 -10.13 16.31 -8.48
CA VAL A 69 -9.27 16.43 -9.67
C VAL A 69 -7.91 15.75 -9.45
N ARG A 70 -7.28 15.95 -8.28
CA ARG A 70 -6.00 15.32 -7.93
C ARG A 70 -6.11 13.80 -7.87
N LEU A 71 -7.18 13.26 -7.29
CA LEU A 71 -7.43 11.82 -7.23
C LEU A 71 -7.73 11.21 -8.60
N ILE A 72 -8.41 11.93 -9.50
CA ILE A 72 -8.57 11.52 -10.90
C ILE A 72 -7.21 11.48 -11.60
N ALA A 73 -6.34 12.47 -11.38
CA ALA A 73 -4.99 12.46 -11.93
C ALA A 73 -4.17 11.27 -11.41
N GLN A 74 -4.28 10.95 -10.11
CA GLN A 74 -3.66 9.75 -9.53
C GLN A 74 -4.22 8.46 -10.16
N ALA A 75 -5.51 8.39 -10.45
CA ALA A 75 -6.11 7.25 -11.14
C ALA A 75 -5.55 7.07 -12.57
N HIS A 76 -5.37 8.16 -13.31
CA HIS A 76 -4.73 8.13 -14.63
C HIS A 76 -3.29 7.66 -14.55
N LEU A 77 -2.54 8.15 -13.57
CA LEU A 77 -1.16 7.76 -13.35
C LEU A 77 -1.06 6.27 -13.01
N ALA A 78 -1.90 5.76 -12.09
CA ALA A 78 -1.93 4.34 -11.76
C ALA A 78 -2.21 3.47 -13.01
N LEU A 79 -3.19 3.85 -13.84
CA LEU A 79 -3.45 3.13 -15.11
C LEU A 79 -2.23 3.19 -16.05
N ALA A 80 -1.60 4.35 -16.21
CA ALA A 80 -0.47 4.53 -17.11
C ALA A 80 0.76 3.73 -16.66
N THR A 81 1.09 3.76 -15.36
CA THR A 81 2.20 3.02 -14.76
C THR A 81 2.06 1.52 -15.01
N HIS A 82 0.86 0.97 -14.83
CA HIS A 82 0.60 -0.48 -15.00
C HIS A 82 0.39 -0.92 -16.46
N GLN A 83 0.33 0.04 -17.40
CA GLN A 83 0.40 -0.23 -18.85
C GLN A 83 1.83 -0.35 -19.38
N PHE A 84 2.84 -0.08 -18.56
CA PHE A 84 4.23 -0.26 -18.97
C PHE A 84 4.49 -1.70 -19.42
N GLU A 85 5.19 -1.85 -20.55
CA GLU A 85 5.47 -3.13 -21.22
C GLU A 85 4.22 -3.95 -21.62
N PHE A 86 3.02 -3.36 -21.58
CA PHE A 86 1.82 -4.04 -22.05
C PHE A 86 1.97 -4.52 -23.50
N GLY A 87 1.61 -5.78 -23.77
CA GLY A 87 1.75 -6.39 -25.08
C GLY A 87 3.12 -7.02 -25.35
N CYS A 88 4.08 -6.88 -24.44
CA CYS A 88 5.37 -7.56 -24.53
C CYS A 88 5.21 -9.06 -24.23
N ILE A 89 5.72 -9.91 -25.12
CA ILE A 89 5.63 -11.35 -24.92
C ILE A 89 6.57 -11.82 -23.81
N GLY A 90 6.08 -12.74 -22.98
CA GLY A 90 6.80 -13.24 -21.81
C GLY A 90 6.74 -12.32 -20.60
N ILE A 91 5.96 -11.24 -20.67
CA ILE A 91 5.69 -10.34 -19.56
C ILE A 91 4.19 -10.44 -19.25
N GLY A 92 3.79 -10.52 -17.98
CA GLY A 92 2.42 -10.26 -17.55
C GLY A 92 1.42 -11.43 -17.59
N GLU A 93 1.77 -12.68 -17.21
CA GLU A 93 0.86 -13.84 -17.06
C GLU A 93 -0.50 -13.49 -16.40
N PRO A 94 -1.60 -14.25 -16.63
CA PRO A 94 -2.79 -14.12 -15.80
C PRO A 94 -2.46 -14.31 -14.31
N GLY A 95 -2.83 -13.32 -13.50
CA GLY A 95 -2.35 -13.20 -12.14
C GLY A 95 -0.97 -12.55 -12.03
N ASP A 96 -0.41 -11.89 -13.04
CA ASP A 96 0.78 -11.05 -12.88
C ASP A 96 0.35 -9.69 -12.35
N ARG A 97 0.85 -9.41 -11.15
CA ARG A 97 0.49 -8.22 -10.39
C ARG A 97 0.85 -6.92 -11.10
N GLN A 98 1.84 -6.90 -11.99
CA GLN A 98 2.20 -5.70 -12.75
C GLN A 98 1.04 -5.15 -13.60
N TRP A 99 0.32 -6.00 -14.34
CA TRP A 99 -0.78 -5.52 -15.19
C TRP A 99 -2.11 -5.46 -14.42
N GLU A 100 -2.33 -6.40 -13.50
CA GLU A 100 -3.54 -6.41 -12.65
C GLU A 100 -3.60 -5.20 -11.70
N MET A 101 -2.47 -4.62 -11.28
CA MET A 101 -2.46 -3.44 -10.40
C MET A 101 -3.01 -2.17 -11.06
N ALA A 102 -3.30 -2.16 -12.37
CA ALA A 102 -4.10 -1.10 -12.97
C ALA A 102 -5.47 -0.93 -12.28
N ARG A 103 -5.97 -1.96 -11.57
CA ARG A 103 -7.16 -1.91 -10.70
C ARG A 103 -7.09 -0.82 -9.64
N ALA A 104 -5.90 -0.46 -9.17
CA ALA A 104 -5.72 0.60 -8.20
C ALA A 104 -6.22 1.97 -8.73
N ALA A 105 -6.30 2.15 -10.05
CA ALA A 105 -6.93 3.32 -10.66
C ALA A 105 -8.42 3.43 -10.30
N LEU A 106 -9.14 2.31 -10.16
CA LEU A 106 -10.55 2.30 -9.78
C LEU A 106 -10.75 2.73 -8.32
N VAL A 107 -9.82 2.36 -7.43
CA VAL A 107 -9.84 2.81 -6.04
C VAL A 107 -9.64 4.33 -5.95
N CYS A 108 -8.66 4.87 -6.69
CA CYS A 108 -8.42 6.31 -6.77
C CYS A 108 -9.63 7.05 -7.35
N LEU A 109 -10.25 6.49 -8.39
CA LEU A 109 -11.47 7.05 -8.98
C LEU A 109 -12.63 7.04 -7.98
N ARG A 110 -12.79 5.97 -7.20
CA ARG A 110 -13.81 5.90 -6.15
C ARG A 110 -13.58 6.96 -5.07
N ALA A 111 -12.34 7.14 -4.64
CA ALA A 111 -11.97 8.22 -3.72
C ALA A 111 -12.31 9.60 -4.32
N ALA A 112 -12.07 9.81 -5.62
CA ALA A 112 -12.41 11.05 -6.31
C ALA A 112 -13.92 11.33 -6.35
N GLU A 113 -14.74 10.31 -6.61
CA GLU A 113 -16.21 10.41 -6.57
C GLU A 113 -16.71 10.85 -5.18
N LEU A 114 -16.12 10.27 -4.12
CA LEU A 114 -16.41 10.65 -2.74
C LEU A 114 -15.95 12.07 -2.43
N ALA A 115 -14.73 12.45 -2.84
CA ALA A 115 -14.22 13.81 -2.67
C ALA A 115 -15.07 14.86 -3.41
N ALA A 116 -15.60 14.53 -4.59
CA ALA A 116 -16.45 15.43 -5.36
C ALA A 116 -17.81 15.71 -4.70
N THR A 117 -18.28 14.78 -3.85
CA THR A 117 -19.55 14.88 -3.13
C THR A 117 -19.39 15.26 -1.66
N ALA A 118 -18.15 15.21 -1.14
CA ALA A 118 -17.86 15.66 0.21
C ALA A 118 -18.16 17.16 0.34
N LEU A 119 -19.01 17.52 1.31
CA LEU A 119 -19.25 18.91 1.66
C LEU A 119 -17.92 19.54 2.10
N LEU A 120 -17.43 20.51 1.33
CA LEU A 120 -16.27 21.29 1.73
C LEU A 120 -16.60 22.02 3.04
N PRO A 121 -15.79 21.90 4.10
CA PRO A 121 -15.95 22.76 5.26
C PRO A 121 -15.77 24.22 4.83
N SER A 122 -16.57 25.11 5.39
CA SER A 122 -16.45 26.54 5.11
C SER A 122 -15.05 27.03 5.53
N PRO A 123 -14.35 27.88 4.75
CA PRO A 123 -12.99 28.33 5.04
C PRO A 123 -12.79 29.00 6.41
N ALA A 124 -13.88 29.37 7.11
CA ALA A 124 -13.85 29.85 8.49
C ALA A 124 -13.50 28.77 9.54
N GLN A 125 -13.40 27.49 9.17
CA GLN A 125 -12.99 26.39 10.05
C GLN A 125 -11.51 26.02 9.97
N GLU A 126 -10.69 26.76 9.21
CA GLU A 126 -9.24 26.79 9.38
C GLU A 126 -8.87 27.49 10.71
N GLN A 127 -9.34 26.92 11.84
CA GLN A 127 -8.68 27.19 13.11
C GLN A 127 -7.34 26.49 13.05
N THR A 128 -6.27 27.28 13.12
CA THR A 128 -4.95 26.88 13.59
C THR A 128 -5.10 25.72 14.57
N LEU A 129 -4.69 24.53 14.14
CA LEU A 129 -4.49 23.37 15.02
C LEU A 129 -3.36 23.74 15.98
N ALA A 130 -3.67 24.57 16.97
CA ALA A 130 -2.88 24.63 18.19
C ALA A 130 -2.83 23.20 18.71
N ALA A 131 -1.61 22.71 18.97
CA ALA A 131 -1.37 21.41 19.56
C ALA A 131 -2.40 21.18 20.67
N ALA A 132 -3.30 20.22 20.48
CA ALA A 132 -4.22 19.84 21.54
C ALA A 132 -3.36 19.51 22.77
N PRO A 133 -3.66 20.06 23.95
CA PRO A 133 -2.85 19.82 25.14
C PRO A 133 -2.73 18.31 25.36
N ALA A 134 -1.51 17.86 25.68
CA ALA A 134 -1.25 16.48 26.03
C ALA A 134 -2.28 16.03 27.10
N PRO A 135 -3.01 14.93 26.88
CA PRO A 135 -4.04 14.50 27.81
C PRO A 135 -3.42 14.16 29.17
N ALA A 136 -4.16 14.44 30.26
CA ALA A 136 -3.80 13.98 31.59
C ALA A 136 -3.67 12.44 31.60
N ALA A 137 -2.61 11.95 32.24
CA ALA A 137 -2.11 10.57 32.15
C ALA A 137 -3.09 9.46 32.59
N ASP A 138 -4.22 9.81 33.21
CA ASP A 138 -5.04 8.85 33.98
C ASP A 138 -6.31 8.34 33.27
N SER A 139 -6.61 8.77 32.04
CA SER A 139 -7.71 8.19 31.23
C SER A 139 -7.14 7.40 30.04
N PRO A 140 -7.19 6.05 30.05
CA PRO A 140 -6.98 5.28 28.84
C PRO A 140 -8.05 5.74 27.85
N PHE A 141 -7.62 6.28 26.70
CA PHE A 141 -8.49 6.92 25.71
C PHE A 141 -9.03 8.31 26.08
N ALA A 142 -8.24 9.19 26.72
CA ALA A 142 -8.63 10.59 26.93
C ALA A 142 -9.13 11.31 25.64
N TRP A 143 -8.65 10.87 24.48
CA TRP A 143 -9.12 11.34 23.17
C TRP A 143 -10.53 10.83 22.80
N ARG A 144 -10.99 9.70 23.35
CA ARG A 144 -12.41 9.29 23.29
C ARG A 144 -13.30 10.13 24.20
N ASP A 145 -12.80 10.59 25.34
CA ASP A 145 -13.52 11.55 26.17
C ASP A 145 -13.67 12.89 25.43
N ALA A 146 -12.58 13.36 24.81
CA ALA A 146 -12.62 14.51 23.91
C ALA A 146 -13.60 14.29 22.74
N ARG A 147 -13.65 13.08 22.16
CA ARG A 147 -14.63 12.70 21.13
C ARG A 147 -16.06 12.76 21.62
N ARG A 148 -16.33 12.16 22.78
CA ARG A 148 -17.66 12.15 23.40
C ARG A 148 -18.11 13.58 23.68
N GLN A 149 -17.22 14.41 24.21
CA GLN A 149 -17.48 15.82 24.45
C GLN A 149 -17.71 16.60 23.15
N GLN A 150 -16.90 16.39 22.12
CA GLN A 150 -17.10 16.99 20.79
C GLN A 150 -18.42 16.57 20.15
N LEU A 151 -18.79 15.29 20.22
CA LEU A 151 -20.07 14.80 19.70
C LEU A 151 -21.25 15.37 20.49
N ALA A 152 -21.12 15.53 21.81
CA ALA A 152 -22.12 16.18 22.64
C ALA A 152 -22.28 17.67 22.30
N LEU A 153 -21.19 18.37 21.97
CA LEU A 153 -21.21 19.77 21.54
C LEU A 153 -21.69 19.95 20.09
N ALA A 154 -21.40 18.99 19.21
CA ALA A 154 -21.80 19.01 17.80
C ALA A 154 -23.27 18.62 17.60
N ALA A 155 -23.90 17.97 18.58
CA ALA A 155 -25.35 17.70 18.55
C ALA A 155 -26.19 18.98 18.41
N ASP A 156 -25.65 20.14 18.81
CA ASP A 156 -26.29 21.45 18.70
C ASP A 156 -25.83 22.29 17.48
N ALA A 157 -24.87 21.82 16.67
CA ALA A 157 -24.28 22.60 15.59
C ALA A 157 -24.00 21.78 14.32
N ALA A 158 -24.83 21.99 13.28
CA ALA A 158 -24.76 21.41 11.93
C ALA A 158 -24.82 19.86 11.87
N PRO A 159 -25.35 19.26 10.78
CA PRO A 159 -25.38 17.80 10.68
C PRO A 159 -23.95 17.27 10.74
N ALA A 160 -23.67 16.44 11.74
CA ALA A 160 -22.42 15.69 11.83
C ALA A 160 -22.16 15.04 10.47
N LEU A 161 -20.99 15.31 9.86
CA LEU A 161 -20.56 14.67 8.61
C LEU A 161 -20.81 13.16 8.72
N GLU A 162 -21.85 12.68 8.05
CA GLU A 162 -22.31 11.31 8.22
C GLU A 162 -21.23 10.36 7.70
N SER A 163 -20.71 9.53 8.61
CA SER A 163 -19.87 8.42 8.20
C SER A 163 -20.74 7.38 7.49
N ARG A 164 -20.27 6.90 6.34
CA ARG A 164 -20.93 5.86 5.55
C ARG A 164 -20.08 4.60 5.60
N LEU A 165 -20.72 3.46 5.85
CA LEU A 165 -20.11 2.13 5.87
C LEU A 165 -20.86 1.22 4.89
N TRP A 166 -20.16 0.55 3.98
CA TRP A 166 -20.76 -0.37 3.00
C TRP A 166 -19.74 -1.40 2.51
N CYS A 167 -20.20 -2.42 1.78
CA CYS A 167 -19.34 -3.35 1.06
C CYS A 167 -19.40 -3.08 -0.45
N GLU A 168 -18.26 -3.12 -1.12
CA GLU A 168 -18.13 -2.88 -2.57
C GLU A 168 -16.85 -3.56 -3.07
N ASP A 169 -16.90 -4.22 -4.22
CA ASP A 169 -15.71 -4.62 -4.98
C ASP A 169 -15.12 -3.36 -5.64
N VAL A 170 -14.27 -2.66 -4.90
CA VAL A 170 -13.88 -1.28 -5.23
C VAL A 170 -12.91 -1.22 -6.41
N ASN A 171 -12.17 -2.31 -6.62
CA ASN A 171 -11.10 -2.43 -7.61
C ASN A 171 -11.44 -3.44 -8.74
N ALA A 172 -12.66 -3.99 -8.72
CA ALA A 172 -13.20 -4.97 -9.65
C ALA A 172 -12.43 -6.30 -9.69
N ASP A 173 -11.75 -6.69 -8.61
CA ASP A 173 -10.97 -7.94 -8.52
C ASP A 173 -11.80 -9.18 -8.17
N GLY A 174 -13.10 -9.00 -7.88
CA GLY A 174 -14.04 -10.05 -7.55
C GLY A 174 -14.15 -10.35 -6.05
N ALA A 175 -13.37 -9.67 -5.21
CA ALA A 175 -13.57 -9.65 -3.76
C ALA A 175 -14.33 -8.38 -3.35
N GLU A 176 -15.20 -8.49 -2.34
CA GLU A 176 -15.82 -7.29 -1.75
C GLU A 176 -14.91 -6.74 -0.64
N GLU A 177 -14.64 -5.43 -0.70
CA GLU A 177 -13.99 -4.69 0.36
C GLU A 177 -15.01 -3.98 1.25
N ILE A 178 -14.61 -3.77 2.51
CA ILE A 178 -15.39 -2.97 3.47
C ILE A 178 -14.94 -1.52 3.34
N CYS A 179 -15.83 -0.67 2.85
CA CYS A 179 -15.60 0.74 2.62
C CYS A 179 -16.17 1.58 3.75
N LEU A 180 -15.35 2.46 4.32
CA LEU A 180 -15.76 3.39 5.37
C LEU A 180 -15.31 4.81 4.97
N ALA A 181 -16.26 5.73 4.82
CA ALA A 181 -16.02 7.10 4.39
C ALA A 181 -16.65 8.12 5.35
N GLY A 182 -15.99 9.26 5.53
CA GLY A 182 -16.50 10.42 6.26
C GLY A 182 -16.20 11.70 5.50
N GLY A 183 -16.31 12.87 6.15
CA GLY A 183 -16.10 14.15 5.47
C GLY A 183 -14.66 14.43 5.01
N ARG A 184 -13.67 13.75 5.60
CA ARG A 184 -12.26 13.91 5.24
C ARG A 184 -11.58 12.62 4.83
N VAL A 185 -11.98 11.48 5.38
CA VAL A 185 -11.23 10.22 5.20
C VAL A 185 -12.09 9.21 4.48
N PHE A 186 -11.49 8.52 3.50
CA PHE A 186 -12.03 7.30 2.92
C PHE A 186 -11.04 6.16 3.17
N THR A 187 -11.52 5.05 3.72
CA THR A 187 -10.74 3.84 3.96
C THR A 187 -11.37 2.63 3.29
N VAL A 188 -10.50 1.75 2.75
CA VAL A 188 -10.85 0.46 2.17
C VAL A 188 -10.20 -0.63 3.00
N LEU A 189 -11.00 -1.54 3.54
CA LEU A 189 -10.59 -2.59 4.47
C LEU A 189 -10.88 -3.97 3.89
N THR A 190 -10.12 -4.98 4.32
CA THR A 190 -10.38 -6.39 3.97
C THR A 190 -10.62 -7.24 5.20
N ALA A 191 -11.51 -8.22 5.08
CA ALA A 191 -11.70 -9.25 6.11
C ALA A 191 -10.44 -10.12 6.31
N LEU A 192 -9.53 -10.16 5.33
CA LEU A 192 -8.29 -10.93 5.40
C LEU A 192 -7.26 -10.20 6.27
N GLY A 193 -7.09 -10.68 7.50
CA GLY A 193 -6.24 -10.07 8.52
C GLY A 193 -6.83 -8.79 9.13
N GLY A 194 -8.06 -8.39 8.77
CA GLY A 194 -8.64 -7.11 9.19
C GLY A 194 -7.79 -5.89 8.83
N ARG A 195 -7.18 -5.90 7.63
CA ARG A 195 -6.17 -4.92 7.21
C ARG A 195 -6.79 -3.70 6.55
N LEU A 196 -6.06 -2.58 6.62
CA LEU A 196 -6.35 -1.36 5.89
C LEU A 196 -5.58 -1.35 4.58
N LEU A 197 -6.28 -1.52 3.47
CA LEU A 197 -5.70 -1.61 2.13
C LEU A 197 -5.38 -0.23 1.55
N TYR A 198 -6.32 0.71 1.71
CA TYR A 198 -6.20 2.06 1.18
C TYR A 198 -6.79 3.06 2.17
N ALA A 199 -6.17 4.23 2.26
CA ALA A 199 -6.73 5.37 2.99
C ALA A 199 -6.41 6.66 2.24
N PHE A 200 -7.41 7.53 2.08
CA PHE A 200 -7.30 8.80 1.34
C PHE A 200 -7.82 9.97 2.17
N ASP A 201 -7.16 11.12 2.04
CA ASP A 201 -7.70 12.42 2.42
C ASP A 201 -8.52 12.99 1.26
N LEU A 202 -9.84 13.02 1.44
CA LEU A 202 -10.82 13.52 0.49
C LEU A 202 -10.83 15.05 0.36
N GLN A 203 -10.22 15.79 1.30
CA GLN A 203 -10.11 17.24 1.25
C GLN A 203 -8.84 17.70 0.53
N GLU A 204 -7.76 16.92 0.63
CA GLU A 204 -6.46 17.23 0.00
C GLU A 204 -6.20 16.43 -1.28
N GLY A 205 -6.97 15.35 -1.49
CA GLY A 205 -6.89 14.48 -2.66
C GLY A 205 -5.64 13.61 -2.69
N VAL A 206 -5.22 13.07 -1.55
CA VAL A 206 -3.96 12.33 -1.40
C VAL A 206 -4.14 11.02 -0.65
N SER A 207 -3.29 10.04 -0.96
CA SER A 207 -3.20 8.78 -0.23
C SER A 207 -2.42 8.91 1.08
N TRP A 208 -2.83 8.14 2.08
CA TRP A 208 -2.12 7.88 3.34
C TRP A 208 -1.54 6.47 3.35
N VAL A 209 -2.32 5.52 2.84
CA VAL A 209 -2.04 4.09 2.77
C VAL A 209 -2.44 3.62 1.38
N GLY A 210 -1.68 2.68 0.83
CA GLY A 210 -1.83 2.18 -0.53
C GLY A 210 -0.79 2.82 -1.43
N ASN A 211 0.33 2.12 -1.62
CA ASN A 211 1.30 2.48 -2.64
C ASN A 211 0.92 1.76 -3.93
N GLU A 212 0.17 2.44 -4.80
CA GLU A 212 -0.29 1.85 -6.07
C GLU A 212 0.87 1.61 -7.05
N ASN A 213 2.03 2.24 -6.82
CA ASN A 213 3.19 2.20 -7.71
C ASN A 213 4.23 1.14 -7.28
N ALA A 214 4.07 0.51 -6.12
CA ALA A 214 4.97 -0.55 -5.67
C ALA A 214 4.50 -1.93 -6.15
N MET A 215 5.30 -2.56 -7.02
CA MET A 215 4.97 -3.83 -7.65
C MET A 215 5.61 -5.02 -6.95
N SER A 216 4.82 -6.08 -6.72
CA SER A 216 5.34 -7.37 -6.29
C SER A 216 5.55 -8.28 -7.49
N PRO A 217 6.59 -9.13 -7.49
CA PRO A 217 6.66 -10.21 -8.44
C PRO A 217 5.74 -11.40 -8.06
N ALA A 218 5.00 -11.29 -6.95
CA ALA A 218 3.98 -12.26 -6.57
C ALA A 218 2.84 -12.30 -7.59
N ARG A 219 2.19 -13.47 -7.70
CA ARG A 219 0.93 -13.54 -8.42
C ARG A 219 -0.15 -12.74 -7.69
N PHE A 220 -0.91 -11.94 -8.43
CA PHE A 220 -2.11 -11.27 -7.99
C PHE A 220 -3.25 -12.28 -7.83
N SER A 221 -3.93 -12.21 -6.69
CA SER A 221 -5.22 -12.86 -6.46
C SER A 221 -6.30 -11.82 -6.27
N HIS A 222 -6.12 -10.95 -5.28
CA HIS A 222 -6.93 -9.76 -4.98
C HIS A 222 -6.10 -8.83 -4.06
N ASP A 223 -6.49 -7.57 -3.92
CA ASP A 223 -5.75 -6.59 -3.11
C ASP A 223 -5.74 -6.95 -1.61
N GLY A 224 -6.80 -7.63 -1.16
CA GLY A 224 -6.91 -8.18 0.18
C GLY A 224 -5.85 -9.22 0.53
N ALA A 225 -5.14 -9.81 -0.45
CA ALA A 225 -4.14 -10.83 -0.19
C ALA A 225 -2.76 -10.20 0.05
N TYR A 226 -2.15 -10.59 1.15
CA TYR A 226 -0.75 -10.40 1.40
C TYR A 226 0.03 -11.16 0.33
N PRO A 227 0.90 -10.50 -0.46
CA PRO A 227 1.63 -11.16 -1.52
C PRO A 227 2.54 -12.24 -0.94
N VAL A 228 2.41 -13.46 -1.45
CA VAL A 228 3.35 -14.55 -1.16
C VAL A 228 4.22 -14.75 -2.39
N VAL A 229 5.51 -14.43 -2.27
CA VAL A 229 6.48 -14.66 -3.32
C VAL A 229 7.08 -16.05 -3.13
N THR A 230 6.61 -17.01 -3.93
CA THR A 230 7.05 -18.41 -3.85
C THR A 230 8.27 -18.74 -4.73
N ARG A 231 8.82 -17.74 -5.43
CA ARG A 231 10.00 -17.89 -6.29
C ARG A 231 10.97 -16.72 -6.11
N THR A 232 12.26 -17.02 -6.03
CA THR A 232 13.33 -16.04 -6.16
C THR A 232 13.30 -15.44 -7.55
N TRP A 233 12.76 -14.24 -7.69
CA TRP A 233 12.91 -13.46 -8.92
C TRP A 233 14.29 -12.84 -8.93
N LEU A 234 15.04 -13.06 -10.02
CA LEU A 234 16.25 -12.28 -10.30
C LEU A 234 15.82 -10.80 -10.32
N ARG A 235 16.24 -10.04 -9.30
CA ARG A 235 16.00 -8.60 -9.24
C ARG A 235 16.51 -7.98 -10.54
N ARG A 236 15.62 -7.48 -11.41
CA ARG A 236 16.00 -6.42 -12.35
C ARG A 236 16.07 -5.15 -11.52
N TRP A 237 17.27 -4.81 -11.05
CA TRP A 237 17.51 -3.52 -10.42
C TRP A 237 17.42 -2.44 -11.50
N LEU A 238 16.48 -1.51 -11.35
CA LEU A 238 16.60 -0.17 -11.92
C LEU A 238 17.19 0.71 -10.79
N PRO A 239 18.35 1.35 -11.00
CA PRO A 239 18.98 2.14 -9.95
C PRO A 239 18.08 3.24 -9.40
N THR A 240 18.05 3.38 -8.08
CA THR A 240 17.37 4.49 -7.38
C THR A 240 18.20 5.77 -7.33
N THR A 241 19.40 5.78 -7.93
CA THR A 241 20.24 6.97 -8.16
C THR A 241 21.03 6.79 -9.47
N VAL A 242 21.48 7.89 -10.07
CA VAL A 242 22.34 7.90 -11.28
C VAL A 242 23.72 7.25 -11.03
N ASP A 243 24.11 7.11 -9.76
CA ASP A 243 25.37 6.48 -9.34
C ASP A 243 25.09 5.12 -8.67
N ALA A 244 24.73 4.13 -9.49
CA ALA A 244 24.64 2.75 -9.01
C ALA A 244 26.04 2.24 -8.61
N ASN A 245 26.25 1.93 -7.33
CA ASN A 245 27.42 1.16 -6.94
C ASN A 245 27.29 -0.27 -7.50
N VAL A 246 27.98 -0.52 -8.61
CA VAL A 246 28.02 -1.79 -9.35
C VAL A 246 29.28 -2.61 -9.05
N SER A 247 29.95 -2.35 -7.93
CA SER A 247 31.23 -2.99 -7.56
C SER A 247 31.17 -4.52 -7.53
N ASP A 248 30.00 -5.08 -7.23
CA ASP A 248 29.79 -6.54 -7.11
C ASP A 248 29.35 -7.20 -8.44
N PHE A 249 29.25 -6.41 -9.52
CA PHE A 249 28.80 -6.87 -10.83
C PHE A 249 30.00 -6.98 -11.78
N ALA A 250 30.11 -8.11 -12.49
CA ALA A 250 31.10 -8.24 -13.54
C ALA A 250 30.65 -7.42 -14.76
N ALA A 251 31.37 -6.35 -15.07
CA ALA A 251 31.19 -5.62 -16.31
C ALA A 251 31.48 -6.56 -17.49
N GLN A 252 30.49 -6.76 -18.35
CA GLN A 252 30.70 -7.37 -19.66
C GLN A 252 30.61 -6.28 -20.71
N ALA A 253 31.55 -6.27 -21.65
CA ALA A 253 31.46 -5.40 -22.80
C ALA A 253 30.27 -5.84 -23.66
N ALA A 254 29.16 -5.10 -23.59
CA ALA A 254 28.07 -5.24 -24.53
C ALA A 254 28.33 -4.27 -25.68
N ASN A 255 28.07 -4.70 -26.91
CA ASN A 255 28.03 -3.81 -28.07
C ASN A 255 26.55 -3.43 -28.31
N PRO A 256 26.04 -2.36 -27.66
CA PRO A 256 24.67 -1.93 -27.83
C PRO A 256 24.39 -1.54 -29.29
N ARG A 257 25.38 -1.02 -30.02
CA ARG A 257 25.22 -0.73 -31.44
C ARG A 257 24.85 -1.99 -32.23
N ALA A 258 25.52 -3.12 -31.99
CA ALA A 258 25.17 -4.40 -32.65
C ALA A 258 23.74 -4.90 -32.34
N LEU A 259 23.15 -4.48 -31.23
CA LEU A 259 21.79 -4.86 -30.82
C LEU A 259 20.71 -3.87 -31.31
N TRP A 260 21.05 -2.58 -31.40
CA TRP A 260 20.09 -1.48 -31.52
C TRP A 260 20.27 -0.60 -32.77
N ASP A 261 21.35 -0.77 -33.56
CA ASP A 261 21.67 -0.03 -34.80
C ASP A 261 20.47 0.09 -35.76
N ARG A 262 19.74 -1.00 -35.96
CA ARG A 262 18.57 -1.02 -36.86
C ARG A 262 17.34 -0.22 -36.38
N PHE A 263 17.33 0.23 -35.13
CA PHE A 263 16.14 0.87 -34.51
C PHE A 263 16.36 2.34 -34.15
N LEU A 264 17.60 2.81 -34.14
CA LEU A 264 17.95 4.17 -33.74
C LEU A 264 18.62 4.91 -34.90
N PRO A 265 18.34 6.21 -35.10
CA PRO A 265 19.04 7.04 -36.07
C PRO A 265 20.57 6.99 -35.87
N ASN A 266 21.33 6.99 -36.98
CA ASN A 266 22.80 6.86 -36.95
C ASN A 266 23.51 7.95 -36.12
N ASP A 267 22.90 9.13 -36.05
CA ASP A 267 23.36 10.28 -35.29
C ASP A 267 23.16 10.13 -33.77
N TRP A 268 22.30 9.21 -33.32
CA TRP A 268 22.14 8.88 -31.90
C TRP A 268 23.42 8.30 -31.29
N TRP A 269 24.24 7.62 -32.10
CA TRP A 269 25.50 7.02 -31.65
C TRP A 269 26.69 8.00 -31.72
N ALA A 270 26.47 9.22 -32.20
CA ALA A 270 27.53 10.22 -32.31
C ALA A 270 27.95 10.72 -30.92
N GLY A 271 29.01 10.14 -30.36
CA GLY A 271 29.57 10.51 -29.06
C GLY A 271 29.53 9.39 -28.02
N GLU A 272 28.83 8.29 -28.29
CA GLU A 272 28.76 7.13 -27.39
C GLU A 272 29.88 6.12 -27.69
N PRO A 273 30.47 5.46 -26.67
CA PRO A 273 31.50 4.45 -26.87
C PRO A 273 30.94 3.20 -27.58
N GLU A 274 31.76 2.54 -28.43
CA GLU A 274 31.38 1.33 -29.19
C GLU A 274 30.91 0.16 -28.30
N THR A 275 31.34 0.15 -27.05
CA THR A 275 30.92 -0.81 -26.04
C THR A 275 30.52 -0.07 -24.78
N LEU A 276 29.35 -0.41 -24.24
CA LEU A 276 28.96 0.00 -22.89
C LEU A 276 29.20 -1.15 -21.93
N PRO A 277 29.71 -0.89 -20.71
CA PRO A 277 29.75 -1.91 -19.67
C PRO A 277 28.31 -2.28 -19.29
N ALA A 278 27.90 -3.50 -19.63
CA ALA A 278 26.66 -4.09 -19.15
C ALA A 278 26.99 -4.90 -17.88
N TYR A 279 26.33 -4.55 -16.79
CA TYR A 279 26.52 -5.20 -15.50
C TYR A 279 25.44 -6.26 -15.33
N PHE A 280 25.85 -7.52 -15.36
CA PHE A 280 24.94 -8.64 -15.07
C PHE A 280 25.02 -8.94 -13.58
N ALA A 281 23.84 -9.05 -12.93
CA ALA A 281 23.80 -9.55 -11.56
C ALA A 281 24.49 -10.92 -11.53
N PRO A 282 25.39 -11.18 -10.57
CA PRO A 282 25.88 -12.54 -10.38
C PRO A 282 24.66 -13.45 -10.22
N LEU A 283 24.70 -14.61 -10.89
CA LEU A 283 23.77 -15.70 -10.63
C LEU A 283 23.92 -16.00 -9.14
N LEU A 284 23.03 -15.44 -8.32
CA LEU A 284 22.86 -15.89 -6.95
C LEU A 284 22.61 -17.39 -7.10
N ALA A 285 23.51 -18.20 -6.52
CA ALA A 285 23.26 -19.62 -6.38
C ALA A 285 21.83 -19.72 -5.85
N ALA A 286 21.00 -20.55 -6.49
CA ALA A 286 19.63 -20.78 -6.06
C ALA A 286 19.69 -21.24 -4.61
N ALA A 287 19.64 -20.29 -3.67
CA ALA A 287 19.40 -20.61 -2.30
C ALA A 287 18.03 -21.30 -2.32
N GLU A 288 17.95 -22.43 -1.63
CA GLU A 288 16.70 -22.99 -1.10
C GLU A 288 15.68 -21.88 -0.90
N PRO A 289 14.41 -22.05 -1.28
CA PRO A 289 13.42 -20.98 -1.21
C PRO A 289 13.32 -20.47 0.22
N ALA A 290 14.12 -19.45 0.54
CA ALA A 290 13.94 -18.66 1.73
C ALA A 290 12.60 -17.97 1.51
N GLU A 291 11.65 -18.18 2.41
CA GLU A 291 10.42 -17.42 2.45
C GLU A 291 10.78 -15.95 2.35
N TRP A 292 10.55 -15.38 1.17
CA TRP A 292 10.95 -14.01 0.93
C TRP A 292 9.90 -13.11 1.55
N GLN A 293 10.32 -12.31 2.53
CA GLN A 293 9.47 -11.28 3.12
C GLN A 293 9.19 -10.21 2.06
N PRO A 294 7.93 -9.76 1.90
CA PRO A 294 7.61 -8.75 0.90
C PRO A 294 8.42 -7.49 1.10
N LEU A 295 8.73 -6.81 -0.01
CA LEU A 295 9.29 -5.47 0.05
C LEU A 295 8.30 -4.54 0.76
N ALA A 296 8.82 -3.66 1.61
CA ALA A 296 8.08 -2.49 2.08
C ALA A 296 7.55 -1.71 0.86
N GLY A 297 6.24 -1.48 0.82
CA GLY A 297 5.45 -0.98 -0.32
C GLY A 297 4.21 -1.82 -0.67
N GLN A 298 3.99 -2.97 -0.03
CA GLN A 298 2.94 -3.94 -0.36
C GLN A 298 2.20 -4.53 0.83
N THR A 299 2.55 -4.15 2.06
CA THR A 299 1.99 -4.79 3.26
C THR A 299 0.72 -4.08 3.74
N ARG A 300 0.54 -2.83 3.27
CA ARG A 300 -0.55 -1.93 3.63
C ARG A 300 -0.50 -1.61 5.13
N ALA A 301 -1.63 -1.29 5.76
CA ALA A 301 -1.65 -0.92 7.17
C ALA A 301 -2.48 -1.87 8.04
N LEU A 302 -2.23 -1.80 9.34
CA LEU A 302 -2.86 -2.64 10.36
C LEU A 302 -2.62 -4.14 10.10
N ALA A 303 -1.42 -4.48 9.64
CA ALA A 303 -0.98 -5.85 9.46
C ALA A 303 -0.46 -6.37 10.81
N ASP A 304 -1.24 -7.23 11.46
CA ASP A 304 -0.96 -7.67 12.82
C ASP A 304 -0.08 -8.93 12.83
N TYR A 305 1.00 -8.88 13.58
CA TYR A 305 1.77 -10.05 14.01
C TYR A 305 1.56 -10.26 15.51
N LEU A 306 1.21 -11.47 15.92
CA LEU A 306 0.98 -11.80 17.33
C LEU A 306 1.85 -12.97 17.75
N TRP A 307 2.65 -12.75 18.79
CA TRP A 307 3.34 -13.80 19.52
C TRP A 307 2.63 -14.08 20.83
N VAL A 308 2.52 -15.36 21.15
CA VAL A 308 1.97 -15.90 22.40
C VAL A 308 3.01 -16.84 22.99
N ASP A 309 3.51 -16.52 24.17
CA ASP A 309 4.61 -17.26 24.84
C ASP A 309 5.78 -17.53 23.86
N ASP A 310 6.22 -16.47 23.18
CA ASP A 310 7.27 -16.45 22.14
C ASP A 310 6.98 -17.22 20.85
N GLN A 311 5.77 -17.79 20.69
CA GLN A 311 5.35 -18.45 19.46
C GLN A 311 4.52 -17.51 18.58
N LEU A 312 4.90 -17.34 17.32
CA LEU A 312 4.13 -16.56 16.34
C LEU A 312 2.84 -17.33 15.98
N VAL A 313 1.70 -16.83 16.44
CA VAL A 313 0.38 -17.46 16.24
C VAL A 313 -0.47 -16.77 15.19
N LEU A 314 -0.14 -15.53 14.84
CA LEU A 314 -0.81 -14.77 13.79
C LEU A 314 0.25 -14.02 12.98
N GLN A 315 0.21 -14.17 11.66
CA GLN A 315 1.02 -13.37 10.74
C GLN A 315 0.21 -12.98 9.49
N PRO A 316 0.42 -11.77 8.93
CA PRO A 316 -0.37 -11.28 7.79
C PRO A 316 -0.30 -12.17 6.53
N SER A 317 0.84 -12.82 6.29
CA SER A 317 1.06 -13.69 5.12
C SER A 317 0.15 -14.91 5.06
N GLN A 318 -0.44 -15.32 6.19
CA GLN A 318 -1.40 -16.42 6.24
C GLN A 318 -2.76 -16.07 5.61
N ASN A 319 -3.05 -14.78 5.38
CA ASN A 319 -4.31 -14.32 4.79
C ASN A 319 -5.55 -14.91 5.48
N VAL A 320 -5.52 -15.02 6.81
CA VAL A 320 -6.63 -15.58 7.58
C VAL A 320 -7.81 -14.61 7.53
N ALA A 321 -9.00 -15.10 7.17
CA ALA A 321 -10.23 -14.32 7.24
C ALA A 321 -10.66 -14.13 8.70
N TRP A 322 -10.94 -12.89 9.09
CA TRP A 322 -11.45 -12.55 10.41
C TRP A 322 -12.97 -12.47 10.39
N GLU A 323 -13.59 -12.71 11.55
CA GLU A 323 -15.02 -12.43 11.72
C GLU A 323 -15.25 -10.91 11.66
N VAL A 324 -16.22 -10.47 10.86
CA VAL A 324 -16.53 -9.06 10.65
C VAL A 324 -17.89 -8.72 11.23
N GLN A 325 -17.95 -7.71 12.07
CA GLN A 325 -19.19 -7.12 12.58
C GLN A 325 -19.23 -5.64 12.22
N MET A 326 -20.27 -5.23 11.50
CA MET A 326 -20.46 -3.86 11.03
C MET A 326 -21.52 -3.16 11.88
N SER A 327 -21.26 -1.91 12.25
CA SER A 327 -22.24 -0.99 12.84
C SER A 327 -22.25 0.33 12.07
N ASP A 328 -23.20 1.21 12.35
CA ASP A 328 -23.40 2.46 11.60
C ASP A 328 -22.13 3.34 11.46
N ARG A 329 -21.16 3.20 12.39
CA ARG A 329 -19.97 4.07 12.46
C ARG A 329 -18.65 3.33 12.63
N SER A 330 -18.67 2.01 12.68
CA SER A 330 -17.45 1.23 12.91
C SER A 330 -17.56 -0.17 12.34
N VAL A 331 -16.40 -0.76 12.08
CA VAL A 331 -16.26 -2.17 11.77
C VAL A 331 -15.36 -2.83 12.80
N THR A 332 -15.78 -3.96 13.32
CA THR A 332 -15.01 -4.78 14.26
C THR A 332 -14.59 -6.05 13.57
N PHE A 333 -13.29 -6.32 13.57
CA PHE A 333 -12.71 -7.59 13.17
C PHE A 333 -12.38 -8.38 14.43
N SER A 334 -12.75 -9.65 14.48
CA SER A 334 -12.44 -10.53 15.62
C SER A 334 -11.80 -11.83 15.15
N GLN A 335 -10.86 -12.31 15.94
CA GLN A 335 -10.20 -13.59 15.72
C GLN A 335 -9.97 -14.32 17.04
N ALA A 336 -10.45 -15.55 17.10
CA ALA A 336 -10.11 -16.48 18.18
C ALA A 336 -8.79 -17.19 17.83
N LEU A 337 -7.84 -17.15 18.74
CA LEU A 337 -6.47 -17.63 18.56
C LEU A 337 -6.21 -18.76 19.56
N GLY A 338 -5.71 -19.88 19.04
CA GLY A 338 -5.38 -21.07 19.81
C GLY A 338 -4.25 -21.81 19.17
N LEU A 339 -3.54 -22.60 19.98
CA LEU A 339 -2.58 -23.57 19.45
C LEU A 339 -3.33 -24.70 18.75
N PRO A 340 -2.74 -25.32 17.71
CA PRO A 340 -3.31 -26.52 17.10
C PRO A 340 -3.65 -27.56 18.17
N LEU A 341 -4.85 -28.13 18.12
CA LEU A 341 -5.37 -29.16 19.03
C LEU A 341 -5.77 -28.69 20.45
N LEU A 342 -5.74 -27.40 20.74
CA LEU A 342 -6.27 -26.83 21.98
C LEU A 342 -7.41 -25.85 21.69
N PRO A 343 -8.38 -25.69 22.62
CA PRO A 343 -9.39 -24.64 22.48
C PRO A 343 -8.70 -23.26 22.45
N PRO A 344 -9.25 -22.29 21.70
CA PRO A 344 -8.68 -20.95 21.63
C PRO A 344 -8.63 -20.33 23.03
N ALA A 345 -7.42 -20.03 23.47
CA ALA A 345 -7.14 -19.45 24.79
C ALA A 345 -7.05 -17.92 24.71
N LEU A 346 -6.92 -17.34 23.52
CA LEU A 346 -6.78 -15.90 23.33
C LEU A 346 -7.79 -15.42 22.28
N ALA A 347 -8.38 -14.26 22.51
CA ALA A 347 -9.18 -13.56 21.50
C ALA A 347 -8.56 -12.19 21.23
N LEU A 348 -8.42 -11.87 19.95
CA LEU A 348 -8.01 -10.56 19.46
C LEU A 348 -9.18 -9.94 18.70
N SER A 349 -9.51 -8.68 19.01
CA SER A 349 -10.38 -7.89 18.15
C SER A 349 -9.80 -6.51 17.90
N LYS A 350 -10.14 -5.94 16.74
CA LYS A 350 -9.84 -4.55 16.40
C LYS A 350 -11.08 -3.88 15.86
N GLN A 351 -11.45 -2.75 16.46
CA GLN A 351 -12.57 -1.92 16.01
C GLN A 351 -12.02 -0.67 15.33
N ILE A 352 -12.40 -0.48 14.07
CA ILE A 352 -12.01 0.67 13.25
C ILE A 352 -13.20 1.62 13.11
N SER A 353 -12.99 2.90 13.36
CA SER A 353 -13.99 3.96 13.16
C SER A 353 -13.34 5.22 12.62
N LEU A 354 -14.09 6.08 11.94
CA LEU A 354 -13.58 7.38 11.51
C LEU A 354 -13.74 8.42 12.60
N TYR A 355 -12.79 9.34 12.63
CA TYR A 355 -12.83 10.59 13.38
C TYR A 355 -12.95 11.77 12.41
N GLN A 356 -13.25 12.97 12.91
CA GLN A 356 -13.33 14.19 12.09
C GLN A 356 -12.08 14.44 11.23
N ASP A 357 -10.89 14.10 11.75
CA ASP A 357 -9.59 14.38 11.15
C ASP A 357 -8.78 13.11 10.82
N GLY A 358 -9.40 11.93 10.88
CA GLY A 358 -8.62 10.70 10.88
C GLY A 358 -9.37 9.40 11.08
N LEU A 359 -8.63 8.38 11.49
CA LEU A 359 -9.16 7.06 11.84
C LEU A 359 -8.74 6.66 13.25
N GLU A 360 -9.61 5.94 13.93
CA GLU A 360 -9.41 5.35 15.25
C GLU A 360 -9.45 3.84 15.13
N VAL A 361 -8.44 3.17 15.68
CA VAL A 361 -8.41 1.72 15.84
C VAL A 361 -8.31 1.39 17.32
N VAL A 362 -9.18 0.52 17.81
CA VAL A 362 -9.11 0.01 19.18
C VAL A 362 -8.95 -1.50 19.16
N TYR A 363 -7.80 -1.95 19.61
CA TYR A 363 -7.44 -3.33 19.80
C TYR A 363 -7.87 -3.81 21.19
N ARG A 364 -8.37 -5.04 21.26
CA ARG A 364 -8.70 -5.74 22.51
C ARG A 364 -8.13 -7.14 22.46
N LEU A 365 -7.36 -7.49 23.46
CA LEU A 365 -6.87 -8.84 23.71
C LEU A 365 -7.55 -9.38 24.96
N HIS A 366 -7.97 -10.63 24.94
CA HIS A 366 -8.57 -11.30 26.10
C HIS A 366 -8.00 -12.71 26.23
N ASN A 367 -7.42 -13.02 27.40
CA ASN A 367 -6.98 -14.37 27.74
C ASN A 367 -8.13 -15.16 28.36
N ALA A 368 -8.80 -15.99 27.56
CA ALA A 368 -9.82 -16.94 28.02
C ALA A 368 -9.22 -18.28 28.51
N GLY A 369 -7.90 -18.43 28.46
CA GLY A 369 -7.17 -19.61 28.90
C GLY A 369 -7.12 -19.75 30.42
N ALA A 370 -6.68 -20.92 30.88
CA ALA A 370 -6.54 -21.24 32.30
C ALA A 370 -5.18 -20.86 32.89
N ALA A 371 -4.22 -20.44 32.06
CA ALA A 371 -2.87 -20.08 32.48
C ALA A 371 -2.55 -18.61 32.10
N PRO A 372 -1.66 -17.94 32.86
CA PRO A 372 -1.07 -16.68 32.43
C PRO A 372 -0.35 -16.84 31.10
N THR A 373 -0.38 -15.80 30.27
CA THR A 373 0.14 -15.83 28.91
C THR A 373 0.87 -14.53 28.59
N SER A 374 2.09 -14.64 28.07
CA SER A 374 2.82 -13.50 27.52
C SER A 374 2.37 -13.25 26.10
N VAL A 375 2.03 -12.00 25.78
CA VAL A 375 1.55 -11.59 24.46
C VAL A 375 2.41 -10.46 23.96
N ARG A 376 2.87 -10.56 22.71
CA ARG A 376 3.52 -9.45 21.98
C ARG A 376 2.78 -9.22 20.68
N LEU A 377 2.23 -8.01 20.52
CA LEU A 377 1.57 -7.55 19.30
C LEU A 377 2.48 -6.55 18.58
N VAL A 378 2.73 -6.80 17.30
CA VAL A 378 3.39 -5.85 16.39
C VAL A 378 2.40 -5.49 15.30
N ILE A 379 2.16 -4.20 15.10
CA ILE A 379 1.18 -3.70 14.12
C ILE A 379 1.93 -3.00 13.02
N GLU A 380 2.07 -3.64 11.87
CA GLU A 380 2.80 -3.09 10.74
C GLU A 380 1.95 -2.11 9.92
N ASN A 381 2.50 -0.93 9.67
CA ASN A 381 1.83 0.19 9.01
C ASN A 381 2.69 0.79 7.91
N GLU A 382 2.38 0.47 6.67
CA GLU A 382 2.97 1.10 5.52
C GLU A 382 2.27 2.42 5.20
N LEU A 383 3.01 3.52 5.34
CA LEU A 383 2.52 4.88 5.11
C LEU A 383 3.15 5.47 3.85
N CYS A 384 2.31 6.04 3.01
CA CYS A 384 2.66 6.63 1.71
C CYS A 384 1.99 7.99 1.54
N PRO A 385 2.33 8.99 2.38
CA PRO A 385 1.72 10.32 2.33
C PRO A 385 1.96 10.98 0.97
N ALA A 386 0.90 11.18 0.19
CA ALA A 386 0.96 11.81 -1.13
C ALA A 386 1.95 11.07 -2.07
N SER A 387 1.71 9.78 -2.31
CA SER A 387 2.63 8.90 -3.06
C SER A 387 2.98 9.41 -4.46
N VAL A 388 2.07 10.12 -5.12
CA VAL A 388 2.28 10.70 -6.47
C VAL A 388 3.41 11.71 -6.49
N ASP A 389 3.46 12.62 -5.50
CA ASP A 389 4.49 13.66 -5.41
C ASP A 389 5.90 13.08 -5.24
N LEU A 390 6.00 11.82 -4.79
CA LEU A 390 7.27 11.12 -4.62
C LEU A 390 7.83 10.55 -5.92
N LEU A 391 7.03 10.44 -6.98
CA LEU A 391 7.54 10.03 -8.28
C LEU A 391 8.51 11.08 -8.84
N ASP A 392 8.21 12.36 -8.63
CA ASP A 392 9.06 13.47 -9.07
C ASP A 392 10.17 13.76 -8.06
N ALA A 393 9.85 13.80 -6.76
CA ALA A 393 10.80 14.17 -5.72
C ALA A 393 11.75 13.03 -5.29
N GLY A 394 11.40 11.79 -5.64
CA GLY A 394 12.12 10.59 -5.27
C GLY A 394 11.94 10.18 -3.80
N ARG A 395 12.43 8.99 -3.48
CA ARG A 395 12.32 8.38 -2.14
C ARG A 395 12.91 9.23 -1.01
N ALA A 396 13.95 10.01 -1.28
CA ALA A 396 14.61 10.86 -0.27
C ALA A 396 13.69 11.95 0.30
N ALA A 397 12.60 12.29 -0.39
CA ALA A 397 11.60 13.23 0.10
C ALA A 397 10.73 12.69 1.24
N VAL A 398 10.70 11.36 1.45
CA VAL A 398 9.98 10.73 2.56
C VAL A 398 10.92 10.44 3.71
N THR A 399 10.54 10.86 4.91
CA THR A 399 11.29 10.59 6.14
C THR A 399 10.38 10.14 7.26
N TYR A 400 10.91 9.28 8.13
CA TYR A 400 10.29 9.02 9.42
C TYR A 400 10.14 10.33 10.17
N TRP A 401 8.95 10.56 10.69
CA TRP A 401 8.64 11.67 11.54
C TRP A 401 8.52 11.17 12.97
N GLN A 402 9.29 11.81 13.83
CA GLN A 402 9.10 11.81 15.26
C GLN A 402 8.92 13.26 15.65
N ALA A 403 8.16 13.55 16.70
CA ALA A 403 7.93 14.93 17.15
C ALA A 403 9.24 15.74 17.37
N GLY A 404 10.38 15.05 17.53
CA GLY A 404 11.73 15.61 17.64
C GLY A 404 12.36 16.26 16.39
N GLY A 405 11.57 16.67 15.39
CA GLY A 405 12.01 17.69 14.42
C GLY A 405 12.07 19.11 15.02
N PHE A 406 11.51 19.27 16.22
CA PHE A 406 11.65 20.38 17.15
C PHE A 406 12.44 19.89 18.39
N PRO A 407 13.12 20.75 19.17
CA PRO A 407 14.07 20.35 20.21
C PRO A 407 13.57 19.19 21.09
N GLN A 408 14.45 18.20 21.24
CA GLN A 408 14.19 16.78 21.52
C GLN A 408 13.69 16.44 22.94
N THR A 409 13.36 17.42 23.79
CA THR A 409 13.13 17.17 25.22
C THR A 409 11.70 16.77 25.57
N ASP A 410 10.72 16.91 24.66
CA ASP A 410 9.28 16.69 24.96
C ASP A 410 8.53 15.85 23.91
N ALA A 411 9.23 15.09 23.06
CA ALA A 411 8.57 14.26 22.04
C ALA A 411 7.81 13.08 22.68
N ASP A 412 6.48 13.10 22.60
CA ASP A 412 5.61 12.01 23.07
C ASP A 412 6.02 10.67 22.43
N ALA A 413 6.51 9.74 23.25
CA ALA A 413 6.93 8.42 22.83
C ALA A 413 5.80 7.64 22.12
N ALA A 414 4.55 8.02 22.33
CA ALA A 414 3.39 7.42 21.70
C ALA A 414 3.11 7.88 20.26
N THR A 415 3.71 8.98 19.79
CA THR A 415 3.38 9.55 18.48
C THR A 415 4.50 9.34 17.47
N ARG A 416 4.17 8.72 16.32
CA ARG A 416 5.08 8.44 15.21
C ARG A 416 4.39 8.72 13.89
N GLY A 417 5.16 8.98 12.84
CA GLY A 417 4.59 9.20 11.52
C GLY A 417 5.61 9.18 10.40
N VAL A 418 5.14 9.58 9.23
CA VAL A 418 5.90 9.66 8.00
C VAL A 418 5.58 10.99 7.33
N LEU A 419 6.62 11.77 7.06
CA LEU A 419 6.55 13.07 6.39
C LEU A 419 7.01 12.93 4.95
N ASN A 420 6.17 13.33 4.01
CA ASN A 420 6.58 13.68 2.65
C ASN A 420 6.91 15.17 2.60
N ARG A 421 8.19 15.49 2.48
CA ARG A 421 8.71 16.86 2.41
C ARG A 421 8.41 17.56 1.08
N ALA A 422 8.20 16.81 0.01
CA ALA A 422 7.84 17.39 -1.29
C ALA A 422 6.40 17.93 -1.26
N ALA A 423 5.49 17.22 -0.60
CA ALA A 423 4.10 17.64 -0.45
C ALA A 423 3.81 18.44 0.83
N ASN A 424 4.80 18.60 1.72
CA ASN A 424 4.63 19.05 3.10
C ASN A 424 3.44 18.34 3.79
N TYR A 425 3.39 17.02 3.65
CA TYR A 425 2.26 16.22 4.09
C TYR A 425 2.71 15.13 5.05
N LEU A 426 2.13 15.13 6.25
CA LEU A 426 2.49 14.25 7.35
C LEU A 426 1.32 13.34 7.68
N VAL A 427 1.56 12.04 7.72
CA VAL A 427 0.64 11.05 8.29
C VAL A 427 1.25 10.55 9.61
N VAL A 428 0.51 10.68 10.71
CA VAL A 428 0.93 10.23 12.04
C VAL A 428 -0.06 9.24 12.60
N PHE A 429 0.43 8.35 13.45
CA PHE A 429 -0.38 7.67 14.45
C PHE A 429 0.10 8.03 15.86
N GLN A 430 -0.86 8.10 16.77
CA GLN A 430 -0.65 8.19 18.20
C GLN A 430 -1.21 6.93 18.86
N ALA A 431 -0.39 6.25 19.65
CA ALA A 431 -0.78 5.03 20.37
C ALA A 431 -1.16 5.32 21.83
N GLN A 432 -2.04 4.50 22.40
CA GLN A 432 -2.27 4.50 23.85
C GLN A 432 -2.56 3.08 24.33
N PRO A 433 -1.70 2.45 25.16
CA PRO A 433 -0.46 3.00 25.72
C PRO A 433 0.59 3.35 24.66
N ALA A 434 1.67 4.04 25.08
CA ALA A 434 2.84 4.20 24.22
C ALA A 434 3.42 2.82 23.87
N PRO A 435 3.96 2.63 22.65
CA PRO A 435 4.57 1.38 22.27
C PRO A 435 5.87 1.14 23.04
N ASP A 436 6.19 -0.13 23.30
CA ASP A 436 7.46 -0.54 23.91
C ASP A 436 8.64 -0.23 22.98
N ASP A 437 8.41 -0.39 21.68
CA ASP A 437 9.36 -0.13 20.61
C ASP A 437 8.62 0.21 19.31
N VAL A 438 9.31 0.86 18.37
CA VAL A 438 8.80 1.11 17.02
C VAL A 438 9.90 0.86 16.02
N SER A 439 9.78 -0.24 15.28
CA SER A 439 10.68 -0.53 14.17
C SER A 439 10.21 0.14 12.88
N GLY A 440 11.13 0.32 11.93
CA GLY A 440 10.83 0.88 10.62
C GLY A 440 11.54 0.12 9.51
N ALA A 441 10.90 0.05 8.34
CA ALA A 441 11.50 -0.44 7.11
C ALA A 441 11.26 0.51 5.92
N ASP A 442 12.29 0.69 5.11
CA ASP A 442 12.26 1.57 3.95
C ASP A 442 11.62 0.88 2.74
N GLY A 443 10.57 1.49 2.18
CA GLY A 443 10.00 1.14 0.86
C GLY A 443 10.36 2.18 -0.21
N LEU A 444 10.04 1.90 -1.47
CA LEU A 444 10.41 2.78 -2.60
C LEU A 444 9.66 4.13 -2.58
N PHE A 445 8.36 4.13 -2.26
CA PHE A 445 7.53 5.34 -2.13
C PHE A 445 6.66 5.31 -0.86
N ALA A 446 7.10 4.55 0.13
CA ALA A 446 6.42 4.38 1.40
C ALA A 446 7.45 4.09 2.49
N LEU A 447 7.10 4.34 3.74
CA LEU A 447 7.84 3.84 4.89
C LEU A 447 6.92 2.98 5.74
N THR A 448 7.46 1.87 6.22
CA THR A 448 6.77 1.03 7.20
C THR A 448 7.15 1.47 8.60
N LEU A 449 6.15 1.59 9.47
CA LEU A 449 6.28 1.74 10.92
C LEU A 449 5.57 0.57 11.60
N ALA A 450 6.27 -0.13 12.50
CA ALA A 450 5.72 -1.27 13.21
C ALA A 450 5.90 -1.10 14.73
N PRO A 451 4.96 -0.38 15.40
CA PRO A 451 4.92 -0.31 16.86
C PRO A 451 4.68 -1.69 17.49
N GLN A 452 5.39 -1.94 18.58
CA GLN A 452 5.33 -3.16 19.38
C GLN A 452 4.72 -2.88 20.75
N PHE A 453 3.90 -3.82 21.22
CA PHE A 453 3.25 -3.78 22.52
C PHE A 453 3.30 -5.16 23.17
N SER A 454 3.61 -5.20 24.46
CA SER A 454 3.79 -6.44 25.21
C SER A 454 2.96 -6.44 26.49
N TRP A 455 2.32 -7.56 26.78
CA TRP A 455 1.53 -7.76 28.00
C TRP A 455 1.79 -9.13 28.60
N SER A 456 1.58 -9.26 29.90
CA SER A 456 1.44 -10.54 30.60
C SER A 456 0.01 -10.61 31.10
N LEU A 457 -0.82 -11.44 30.48
CA LEU A 457 -2.26 -11.52 30.76
C LEU A 457 -2.55 -12.73 31.65
N ALA A 458 -3.10 -12.50 32.85
CA ALA A 458 -3.66 -13.55 33.69
C ALA A 458 -4.94 -14.16 33.06
N PRO A 459 -5.39 -15.34 33.53
CA PRO A 459 -6.69 -15.90 33.13
C PRO A 459 -7.84 -14.91 33.32
N GLY A 460 -8.62 -14.69 32.27
CA GLY A 460 -9.74 -13.73 32.23
C GLY A 460 -9.33 -12.26 32.06
N GLU A 461 -8.04 -11.95 31.99
CA GLU A 461 -7.55 -10.57 31.86
C GLU A 461 -7.68 -10.05 30.41
N HIS A 462 -7.79 -8.73 30.29
CA HIS A 462 -7.87 -8.03 29.02
C HIS A 462 -6.78 -6.97 28.89
N ALA A 463 -6.21 -6.83 27.70
CA ALA A 463 -5.44 -5.66 27.31
C ALA A 463 -6.20 -4.85 26.26
N VAL A 464 -6.04 -3.52 26.30
CA VAL A 464 -6.65 -2.61 25.34
C VAL A 464 -5.59 -1.62 24.84
N LEU A 465 -5.55 -1.45 23.52
CA LEU A 465 -4.67 -0.52 22.84
C LEU A 465 -5.50 0.34 21.88
N GLY A 466 -5.23 1.63 21.85
CA GLY A 466 -5.78 2.57 20.87
C GLY A 466 -4.71 3.07 19.93
N LEU A 467 -5.04 3.17 18.64
CA LEU A 467 -4.27 3.90 17.66
C LEU A 467 -5.16 4.98 17.06
N ARG A 468 -4.68 6.22 17.03
CA ARG A 468 -5.33 7.32 16.34
C ARG A 468 -4.46 7.79 15.21
N TRP A 469 -4.96 7.75 13.98
CA TRP A 469 -4.24 8.26 12.83
C TRP A 469 -4.81 9.59 12.42
N ARG A 470 -3.95 10.46 11.93
CA ARG A 470 -4.31 11.75 11.35
C ARG A 470 -3.34 12.08 10.24
N ALA A 471 -3.78 12.94 9.34
CA ALA A 471 -2.87 13.58 8.41
C ALA A 471 -2.99 15.10 8.48
N LEU A 472 -1.86 15.76 8.26
CA LEU A 472 -1.69 17.18 8.43
C LEU A 472 -0.83 17.70 7.29
N ARG A 473 -1.24 18.83 6.72
CA ARG A 473 -0.37 19.63 5.89
C ARG A 473 0.49 20.51 6.80
N ILE A 474 1.80 20.41 6.67
CA ILE A 474 2.74 21.23 7.43
C ILE A 474 2.90 22.56 6.71
N GLY A 475 2.75 23.67 7.43
CA GLY A 475 3.07 25.00 6.90
C GLY A 475 4.55 25.08 6.51
N ALA A 476 4.86 25.78 5.43
CA ALA A 476 6.22 25.94 4.93
C ALA A 476 7.12 26.71 5.92
#